data_AF-A0A963H338-F1
#
_entry.id   AF-A0A963H338-F1
#
_cell.length_a   1.000
_cell.length_b   1.000
_cell.length_c   1.000
_cell.angle_alpha   90.00
_cell.angle_beta   90.00
_cell.angle_gamma   90.00
#
_symmetry.space_group_name_H-M   'P 1'
#
loop_
_entity.id
_entity.type
_entity.pdbx_description
1 polymer ?
#
loop_
_entity_poly.entity_id
_entity_poly.type
_entity_poly.pdbx_seq_one_letter_code
_entity_poly.pdbx_strand_id
1 'polypeptide(L)'
;MSTTTCSPRCRKWLATLGLLLIVGIAAGVYGWVKFFREVPQPAWITDDPEMRFKYGSIGAEADAGIPYWIFYVLPRVFPDKLPGPGGYASFGVAWEQGMELPVGFTKKTIGFERVGNTCAVCHTATYRVTEDSTPVFVPTGPNHTLDLAAFFRFLIDCAKDPRFNADVLMREINLVTELDWDDALIYRYLIIPITKKTLLERENQFAWLYHPAFPDWGRGRDDSMNLTKYFMIQWPMDETFGPTDMPSVWNLGKYKPEQGHRMNFAGDSHNAYSVIIDSALGLLGAPPKNNRAFLDQVDWMLQYLTAARAPAYPFAIDAELAAHGKTVFDATCAACHASARTGTVVPVEEVGTSRDRKETWNEKAAYEANKVVTDMGIEREGLVEEPLRGYIAAFLDGIWLRAPYLHNGSVPTLRDLLEPAANRPVTFWRGYNVYDPARVGYVTAGEDAEYQGSLHDTRLKGGGNQGHEYGTALPDEDKAALVEYLKTL
;
A
#
# COMPACT_ATOMS: atom_id res chain seq x y z
N MET A 1 7.26 -68.19 -31.59
CA MET A 1 7.56 -66.85 -31.03
C MET A 1 8.42 -66.11 -32.03
N SER A 2 7.81 -65.35 -32.96
CA SER A 2 8.55 -64.54 -33.92
C SER A 2 8.91 -63.21 -33.28
N THR A 3 10.18 -63.01 -32.96
CA THR A 3 10.75 -61.70 -32.61
C THR A 3 10.82 -60.86 -33.87
N THR A 4 9.89 -59.93 -34.03
CA THR A 4 9.85 -58.96 -35.13
C THR A 4 11.07 -58.03 -35.03
N THR A 5 12.14 -58.32 -35.76
CA THR A 5 13.34 -57.48 -35.81
C THR A 5 13.06 -56.22 -36.62
N CYS A 6 13.02 -55.05 -35.95
CA CYS A 6 12.88 -53.72 -36.56
C CYS A 6 13.96 -53.48 -37.63
N SER A 7 13.53 -53.16 -38.85
CA SER A 7 14.40 -52.94 -40.02
C SER A 7 15.35 -51.73 -39.84
N PRO A 8 16.43 -51.59 -40.63
CA PRO A 8 17.36 -50.46 -40.55
C PRO A 8 16.67 -49.09 -40.76
N ARG A 9 15.62 -49.04 -41.60
CA ARG A 9 14.77 -47.86 -41.77
C ARG A 9 13.92 -47.60 -40.52
N CYS A 10 13.33 -48.64 -39.93
CA CYS A 10 12.59 -48.55 -38.67
C CYS A 10 13.48 -48.04 -37.51
N ARG A 11 14.73 -48.50 -37.41
CA ARG A 11 15.71 -48.00 -36.43
C ARG A 11 16.09 -46.53 -36.65
N LYS A 12 16.30 -46.10 -37.91
CA LYS A 12 16.57 -44.69 -38.24
C LYS A 12 15.37 -43.80 -37.91
N TRP A 13 14.15 -44.24 -38.23
CA TRP A 13 12.93 -43.50 -37.88
C TRP A 13 12.73 -43.38 -36.37
N LEU A 14 12.93 -44.46 -35.61
CA LEU A 14 12.87 -44.43 -34.15
C LEU A 14 13.95 -43.54 -33.54
N ALA A 15 15.16 -43.53 -34.11
CA ALA A 15 16.25 -42.64 -33.67
C ALA A 15 15.92 -41.16 -33.95
N THR A 16 15.37 -40.83 -35.13
CA THR A 16 14.91 -39.48 -35.46
C THR A 16 13.77 -39.04 -34.54
N LEU A 17 12.77 -39.90 -34.30
CA LEU A 17 11.68 -39.61 -33.38
C LEU A 17 12.18 -39.42 -31.94
N GLY A 18 13.13 -40.25 -31.49
CA GLY A 18 13.79 -40.09 -30.20
C GLY A 18 14.54 -38.76 -30.08
N LEU A 19 15.28 -38.37 -31.12
CA LEU A 19 15.98 -37.08 -31.16
C LEU A 19 15.00 -35.90 -31.14
N LEU A 20 13.92 -35.95 -31.93
CA LEU A 20 12.89 -34.91 -31.94
C LEU A 20 12.19 -34.79 -30.58
N LEU A 21 11.92 -35.92 -29.92
CA LEU A 21 11.37 -35.94 -28.57
C LEU A 21 12.32 -35.28 -27.57
N ILE A 22 13.61 -35.63 -27.61
CA ILE A 22 14.62 -35.04 -26.71
C ILE A 22 14.74 -33.52 -26.95
N VAL A 23 14.79 -33.08 -28.21
CA VAL A 23 14.83 -31.65 -28.56
C VAL A 23 13.56 -30.94 -28.10
N GLY A 24 12.39 -31.55 -28.29
CA GLY A 24 11.12 -31.01 -27.82
C GLY A 24 11.06 -30.87 -26.30
N ILE A 25 11.54 -31.88 -25.56
CA ILE A 25 11.65 -31.83 -24.10
C ILE A 25 12.63 -30.75 -23.69
N ALA A 26 13.82 -30.67 -24.31
CA ALA A 26 14.81 -29.65 -24.00
C ALA A 26 14.28 -28.23 -24.24
N ALA A 27 13.59 -28.00 -25.36
CA ALA A 27 12.96 -26.72 -25.67
C ALA A 27 11.83 -26.40 -24.67
N GLY A 28 11.03 -27.40 -24.28
CA GLY A 28 9.98 -27.25 -23.27
C GLY A 28 10.54 -26.90 -21.88
N VAL A 29 11.59 -27.60 -21.44
CA VAL A 29 12.28 -27.29 -20.17
C VAL A 29 12.92 -25.92 -20.22
N TYR A 30 13.59 -25.56 -21.32
CA TYR A 30 14.18 -24.25 -21.50
C TYR A 30 13.12 -23.13 -21.43
N GLY A 31 12.01 -23.30 -22.15
CA GLY A 31 10.88 -22.36 -22.09
C GLY A 31 10.28 -22.27 -20.68
N TRP A 32 10.11 -23.39 -19.98
CA TRP A 32 9.65 -23.38 -18.59
C TRP A 32 10.62 -22.62 -17.68
N VAL A 33 11.92 -22.86 -17.80
CA VAL A 33 12.94 -22.15 -17.02
C VAL A 33 12.92 -20.66 -17.27
N LYS A 34 12.83 -20.21 -18.53
CA LYS A 34 12.91 -18.78 -18.88
C LYS A 34 11.64 -17.99 -18.57
N PHE A 35 10.47 -18.62 -18.54
CA PHE A 35 9.19 -17.89 -18.44
C PHE A 35 8.33 -18.24 -17.22
N PHE A 36 8.51 -19.41 -16.62
CA PHE A 36 7.55 -19.95 -15.62
C PHE A 36 8.18 -20.48 -14.34
N ARG A 37 9.48 -20.79 -14.32
CA ARG A 37 10.15 -21.31 -13.13
C ARG A 37 10.12 -20.31 -12.00
N GLU A 38 9.50 -20.70 -10.88
CA GLU A 38 9.56 -19.93 -9.65
C GLU A 38 10.80 -20.29 -8.83
N VAL A 39 11.44 -19.28 -8.25
CA VAL A 39 12.53 -19.46 -7.29
C VAL A 39 12.07 -18.91 -5.93
N PRO A 40 12.27 -19.66 -4.82
CA PRO A 40 12.01 -19.14 -3.48
C PRO A 40 12.79 -17.86 -3.22
N GLN A 41 12.18 -16.93 -2.48
CA GLN A 41 12.91 -15.74 -2.03
C GLN A 41 14.03 -16.13 -1.05
N PRO A 42 15.08 -15.31 -0.93
CA PRO A 42 16.19 -15.56 -0.01
C PRO A 42 15.75 -15.72 1.44
N ALA A 43 16.48 -16.56 2.19
CA ALA A 43 16.23 -16.84 3.60
C ALA A 43 16.19 -15.59 4.49
N TRP A 44 17.00 -14.57 4.19
CA TRP A 44 17.00 -13.32 4.96
C TRP A 44 15.66 -12.55 4.85
N ILE A 45 14.86 -12.80 3.81
CA ILE A 45 13.49 -12.28 3.68
C ILE A 45 12.52 -13.21 4.41
N THR A 46 12.64 -14.53 4.22
CA THR A 46 11.59 -15.47 4.67
C THR A 46 11.67 -15.84 6.15
N ASP A 47 12.87 -15.80 6.73
CA ASP A 47 13.14 -16.31 8.08
C ASP A 47 12.98 -15.24 9.16
N ASP A 48 13.11 -13.96 8.78
CA ASP A 48 12.85 -12.80 9.64
C ASP A 48 11.43 -12.26 9.37
N PRO A 49 10.52 -12.25 10.37
CA PRO A 49 9.14 -11.81 10.16
C PRO A 49 8.99 -10.35 9.71
N GLU A 50 9.87 -9.46 10.18
CA GLU A 50 9.86 -8.06 9.79
C GLU A 50 10.33 -7.91 8.34
N MET A 51 11.41 -8.60 7.95
CA MET A 51 11.86 -8.61 6.55
C MET A 51 10.85 -9.26 5.63
N ARG A 52 10.15 -10.31 6.08
CA ARG A 52 9.06 -10.93 5.32
C ARG A 52 7.90 -9.96 5.12
N PHE A 53 7.59 -9.13 6.10
CA PHE A 53 6.58 -8.08 5.94
C PHE A 53 7.05 -7.01 4.94
N LYS A 54 8.28 -6.52 5.09
CA LYS A 54 8.85 -5.44 4.27
C LYS A 54 9.07 -5.85 2.80
N TYR A 55 9.56 -7.07 2.56
CA TYR A 55 10.12 -7.50 1.27
C TYR A 55 9.57 -8.86 0.75
N GLY A 56 8.72 -9.53 1.52
CA GLY A 56 8.13 -10.81 1.16
C GLY A 56 7.03 -10.68 0.11
N SER A 57 7.10 -11.52 -0.92
CA SER A 57 6.10 -11.61 -1.98
C SER A 57 4.75 -12.05 -1.44
N ILE A 58 3.71 -11.30 -1.83
CA ILE A 58 2.30 -11.68 -1.67
C ILE A 58 1.72 -12.31 -2.96
N GLY A 59 2.55 -12.51 -3.98
CA GLY A 59 2.17 -13.10 -5.29
C GLY A 59 1.96 -12.09 -6.43
N ALA A 60 2.07 -10.79 -6.18
CA ALA A 60 1.77 -9.73 -7.17
C ALA A 60 2.67 -9.81 -8.42
N GLU A 61 3.85 -10.41 -8.30
CA GLU A 61 4.83 -10.54 -9.37
C GLU A 61 4.35 -11.44 -10.51
N ALA A 62 3.38 -12.31 -10.24
CA ALA A 62 2.85 -13.25 -11.22
C ALA A 62 2.12 -12.54 -12.36
N ASP A 63 1.34 -11.51 -12.04
CA ASP A 63 0.40 -10.85 -12.97
C ASP A 63 0.66 -9.33 -13.10
N ALA A 64 1.08 -8.66 -12.02
CA ALA A 64 1.36 -7.23 -11.99
C ALA A 64 2.86 -6.89 -11.93
N GLY A 65 3.74 -7.90 -11.84
CA GLY A 65 5.17 -7.70 -11.67
C GLY A 65 5.84 -7.05 -12.87
N ILE A 66 6.59 -5.98 -12.63
CA ILE A 66 7.41 -5.32 -13.66
C ILE A 66 8.76 -6.06 -13.73
N PRO A 67 9.24 -6.46 -14.92
CA PRO A 67 10.58 -7.05 -15.06
C PRO A 67 11.64 -6.14 -14.43
N TYR A 68 12.49 -6.71 -13.57
CA TYR A 68 13.38 -5.94 -12.69
C TYR A 68 14.26 -4.93 -13.45
N TRP A 69 14.91 -5.36 -14.53
CA TRP A 69 15.77 -4.47 -15.30
C TRP A 69 15.01 -3.35 -16.03
N ILE A 70 13.74 -3.56 -16.38
CA ILE A 70 12.91 -2.47 -16.90
C ILE A 70 12.63 -1.48 -15.77
N PHE A 71 12.11 -1.95 -14.63
CA PHE A 71 11.84 -1.13 -13.45
C PHE A 71 13.09 -0.29 -13.08
N TYR A 72 14.24 -0.94 -12.97
CA TYR A 72 15.50 -0.30 -12.60
C TYR A 72 15.87 0.91 -13.49
N VAL A 73 15.69 0.80 -14.81
CA VAL A 73 16.11 1.87 -15.74
C VAL A 73 15.04 2.92 -16.02
N LEU A 74 13.77 2.69 -15.64
CA LEU A 74 12.68 3.63 -15.92
C LEU A 74 12.99 5.06 -15.43
N PRO A 75 13.43 5.29 -14.17
CA PRO A 75 13.69 6.65 -13.70
C PRO A 75 14.81 7.35 -14.45
N ARG A 76 15.75 6.60 -15.05
CA ARG A 76 16.84 7.16 -15.86
C ARG A 76 16.37 7.53 -17.27
N VAL A 77 15.48 6.74 -17.87
CA VAL A 77 14.91 7.02 -19.21
C VAL A 77 13.91 8.17 -19.15
N PHE A 78 13.18 8.28 -18.04
CA PHE A 78 12.04 9.18 -17.86
C PHE A 78 12.19 10.11 -16.64
N PRO A 79 13.31 10.84 -16.48
CA PRO A 79 13.48 11.74 -15.34
C PRO A 79 12.45 12.89 -15.37
N ASP A 80 11.95 13.24 -16.55
CA ASP A 80 10.91 14.25 -16.79
C ASP A 80 9.51 13.83 -16.30
N LYS A 81 9.32 12.56 -15.95
CA LYS A 81 8.04 12.02 -15.44
C LYS A 81 8.05 11.77 -13.94
N LEU A 82 9.19 12.01 -13.28
CA LEU A 82 9.32 11.88 -11.83
C LEU A 82 8.80 13.16 -11.15
N PRO A 83 8.22 13.06 -9.93
CA PRO A 83 7.82 14.23 -9.16
C PRO A 83 9.02 15.08 -8.68
N GLY A 84 10.24 14.52 -8.72
CA GLY A 84 11.45 15.19 -8.28
C GLY A 84 12.72 14.39 -8.61
N PRO A 85 13.90 14.87 -8.20
CA PRO A 85 15.16 14.16 -8.39
C PRO A 85 15.26 12.90 -7.51
N GLY A 86 16.22 12.02 -7.80
CA GLY A 86 16.54 10.86 -6.96
C GLY A 86 15.89 9.54 -7.37
N GLY A 87 15.27 9.47 -8.56
CA GLY A 87 14.67 8.24 -9.06
C GLY A 87 13.45 7.83 -8.23
N TYR A 88 13.35 6.56 -7.83
CA TYR A 88 12.19 6.10 -7.03
C TYR A 88 12.05 6.81 -5.67
N ALA A 89 13.14 7.36 -5.10
CA ALA A 89 13.07 8.12 -3.86
C ALA A 89 12.19 9.37 -3.98
N SER A 90 12.01 9.94 -5.18
CA SER A 90 11.15 11.11 -5.38
C SER A 90 9.68 10.85 -5.03
N PHE A 91 9.23 9.59 -5.12
CA PHE A 91 7.89 9.18 -4.70
C PHE A 91 7.74 9.11 -3.18
N GLY A 92 8.78 9.39 -2.40
CA GLY A 92 8.76 9.29 -0.94
C GLY A 92 8.58 7.88 -0.42
N VAL A 93 9.05 6.88 -1.18
CA VAL A 93 9.14 5.49 -0.72
C VAL A 93 10.10 5.39 0.47
N ALA A 94 9.77 4.56 1.45
CA ALA A 94 10.65 4.24 2.55
C ALA A 94 11.82 3.38 2.04
N TRP A 95 13.07 3.85 2.15
CA TRP A 95 14.23 3.14 1.63
C TRP A 95 15.34 3.01 2.68
N GLU A 96 15.54 1.79 3.16
CA GLU A 96 16.57 1.47 4.15
C GLU A 96 17.96 1.43 3.51
N GLN A 97 18.97 1.91 4.24
CA GLN A 97 20.35 1.91 3.77
C GLN A 97 20.83 0.48 3.48
N GLY A 98 21.46 0.29 2.32
CA GLY A 98 21.98 -1.02 1.91
C GLY A 98 20.96 -1.95 1.26
N MET A 99 19.69 -1.53 1.19
CA MET A 99 18.64 -2.31 0.52
C MET A 99 18.56 -1.97 -0.96
N GLU A 100 18.48 -3.00 -1.80
CA GLU A 100 18.41 -2.85 -3.26
C GLU A 100 17.10 -2.19 -3.71
N LEU A 101 15.99 -2.54 -3.04
CA LEU A 101 14.66 -2.02 -3.31
C LEU A 101 14.11 -1.33 -2.06
N PRO A 102 13.22 -0.33 -2.23
CA PRO A 102 12.55 0.30 -1.12
C PRO A 102 11.63 -0.70 -0.39
N VAL A 103 11.35 -0.40 0.88
CA VAL A 103 10.38 -1.15 1.70
C VAL A 103 9.03 -1.20 0.98
N GLY A 104 8.41 -2.37 0.94
CA GLY A 104 7.17 -2.60 0.23
C GLY A 104 7.33 -3.00 -1.23
N PHE A 105 8.57 -3.13 -1.73
CA PHE A 105 8.87 -3.66 -3.05
C PHE A 105 9.60 -4.99 -2.94
N THR A 106 9.25 -5.92 -3.82
CA THR A 106 9.80 -7.26 -3.82
C THR A 106 10.72 -7.47 -5.01
N LYS A 107 11.60 -8.46 -4.91
CA LYS A 107 12.31 -9.05 -6.05
C LYS A 107 12.10 -10.56 -6.01
N LYS A 108 11.34 -11.08 -6.96
CA LYS A 108 11.04 -12.53 -7.07
C LYS A 108 11.27 -13.01 -8.49
N THR A 109 11.84 -14.20 -8.64
CA THR A 109 12.05 -14.82 -9.94
C THR A 109 10.87 -15.70 -10.31
N ILE A 110 10.20 -15.35 -11.42
CA ILE A 110 9.19 -16.16 -12.10
C ILE A 110 9.56 -16.18 -13.59
N GLY A 111 10.37 -17.17 -13.97
CA GLY A 111 11.14 -17.17 -15.21
C GLY A 111 12.33 -16.22 -15.14
N PHE A 112 12.04 -14.93 -15.00
CA PHE A 112 12.99 -13.84 -14.82
C PHE A 112 12.63 -13.01 -13.57
N GLU A 113 13.54 -12.14 -13.13
CA GLU A 113 13.33 -11.29 -11.95
C GLU A 113 12.25 -10.24 -12.20
N ARG A 114 11.32 -10.12 -11.27
CA ARG A 114 10.20 -9.17 -11.30
C ARG A 114 10.09 -8.43 -9.99
N VAL A 115 9.63 -7.20 -10.10
CA VAL A 115 9.32 -6.31 -8.98
C VAL A 115 7.81 -6.23 -8.79
N GLY A 116 7.35 -6.55 -7.59
CA GLY A 116 5.96 -6.36 -7.16
C GLY A 116 5.89 -5.50 -5.91
N ASN A 117 4.67 -5.19 -5.46
CA ASN A 117 4.41 -4.44 -4.24
C ASN A 117 3.87 -5.35 -3.13
N THR A 118 4.15 -4.99 -1.88
CA THR A 118 3.59 -5.63 -0.68
C THR A 118 2.78 -4.61 0.13
N CYS A 119 2.08 -5.09 1.15
CA CYS A 119 1.39 -4.25 2.12
C CYS A 119 2.30 -3.18 2.76
N ALA A 120 3.59 -3.46 2.90
CA ALA A 120 4.54 -2.57 3.57
C ALA A 120 4.78 -1.26 2.81
N VAL A 121 4.40 -1.16 1.53
CA VAL A 121 4.51 0.09 0.77
C VAL A 121 3.61 1.17 1.37
N CYS A 122 2.39 0.81 1.78
CA CYS A 122 1.43 1.70 2.44
C CYS A 122 1.54 1.65 3.98
N HIS A 123 2.05 0.54 4.52
CA HIS A 123 2.05 0.27 5.95
C HIS A 123 3.47 0.25 6.56
N THR A 124 4.29 1.22 6.19
CA THR A 124 5.56 1.51 6.86
C THR A 124 5.67 3.02 7.09
N ALA A 125 5.64 3.43 8.36
CA ALA A 125 5.89 4.82 8.72
C ALA A 125 7.39 5.09 8.76
N THR A 126 7.77 6.35 8.53
CA THR A 126 9.13 6.82 8.82
C THR A 126 9.07 8.12 9.61
N TYR A 127 10.01 8.31 10.54
CA TYR A 127 10.19 9.60 11.21
C TYR A 127 11.67 9.87 11.47
N ARG A 128 12.00 11.15 11.59
CA ARG A 128 13.31 11.68 11.95
C ARG A 128 13.16 12.54 13.20
N VAL A 129 14.05 12.33 14.16
CA VAL A 129 14.07 13.08 15.43
C VAL A 129 14.55 14.51 15.20
N THR A 130 15.45 14.70 14.24
CA THR A 130 15.97 15.98 13.77
C THR A 130 16.18 15.95 12.26
N GLU A 131 16.36 17.11 11.64
CA GLU A 131 16.61 17.24 10.19
C GLU A 131 17.83 16.47 9.69
N ASP A 132 18.85 16.25 10.51
CA ASP A 132 20.07 15.53 10.14
C ASP A 132 20.05 14.04 10.55
N SER A 133 19.04 13.60 11.29
CA SER A 133 18.98 12.22 11.78
C SER A 133 18.65 11.21 10.68
N THR A 134 19.15 9.98 10.81
CA THR A 134 18.71 8.88 9.95
C THR A 134 17.24 8.58 10.25
N PRO A 135 16.39 8.35 9.22
CA PRO A 135 15.01 7.93 9.43
C PRO A 135 14.91 6.65 10.24
N VAL A 136 14.01 6.64 11.21
CA VAL A 136 13.53 5.43 11.88
C VAL A 136 12.37 4.87 11.07
N PHE A 137 12.46 3.59 10.73
CA PHE A 137 11.43 2.85 10.01
C PHE A 137 10.55 2.11 11.01
N VAL A 138 9.23 2.26 10.87
CA VAL A 138 8.26 1.57 11.73
C VAL A 138 7.34 0.73 10.84
N PRO A 139 7.65 -0.57 10.68
CA PRO A 139 6.78 -1.51 9.99
C PRO A 139 5.40 -1.52 10.64
N THR A 140 4.36 -1.80 9.85
CA THR A 140 2.95 -1.80 10.26
C THR A 140 2.39 -0.43 10.68
N GLY A 141 3.21 0.63 10.63
CA GLY A 141 2.78 2.02 10.82
C GLY A 141 2.18 2.64 9.56
N PRO A 142 1.54 3.81 9.67
CA PRO A 142 0.93 4.50 8.54
C PRO A 142 2.01 5.20 7.69
N ASN A 143 2.12 4.87 6.41
CA ASN A 143 3.02 5.59 5.52
C ASN A 143 2.43 6.99 5.22
N HIS A 144 3.18 8.04 5.53
CA HIS A 144 2.77 9.42 5.28
C HIS A 144 3.58 10.12 4.18
N THR A 145 4.64 9.48 3.67
CA THR A 145 5.59 10.05 2.70
C THR A 145 5.34 9.60 1.27
N LEU A 146 4.73 8.44 1.06
CA LEU A 146 4.50 7.85 -0.26
C LEU A 146 3.51 8.66 -1.10
N ASP A 147 3.90 9.06 -2.30
CA ASP A 147 3.00 9.55 -3.35
C ASP A 147 2.61 8.40 -4.29
N LEU A 148 1.57 7.67 -3.92
CA LEU A 148 1.11 6.49 -4.64
C LEU A 148 0.47 6.86 -5.99
N ALA A 149 -0.24 7.99 -6.06
CA ALA A 149 -0.83 8.49 -7.30
C ALA A 149 0.26 8.84 -8.33
N ALA A 150 1.30 9.55 -7.92
CA ALA A 150 2.43 9.87 -8.80
C ALA A 150 3.16 8.60 -9.26
N PHE A 151 3.32 7.59 -8.40
CA PHE A 151 3.93 6.33 -8.79
C PHE A 151 3.14 5.61 -9.90
N PHE A 152 1.81 5.52 -9.76
CA PHE A 152 0.98 4.92 -10.81
C PHE A 152 0.98 5.74 -12.10
N ARG A 153 0.90 7.07 -12.02
CA ARG A 153 0.99 7.95 -13.19
C ARG A 153 2.32 7.77 -13.91
N PHE A 154 3.43 7.73 -13.17
CA PHE A 154 4.75 7.50 -13.74
C PHE A 154 4.81 6.22 -14.60
N LEU A 155 4.31 5.09 -14.09
CA LEU A 155 4.32 3.84 -14.85
C LEU A 155 3.52 3.92 -16.16
N ILE A 156 2.33 4.52 -16.10
CA ILE A 156 1.44 4.67 -17.26
C ILE A 156 2.00 5.69 -18.26
N ASP A 157 2.49 6.83 -17.79
CA ASP A 157 3.06 7.88 -18.64
C ASP A 157 4.38 7.45 -19.27
N CYS A 158 5.17 6.61 -18.59
CA CYS A 158 6.31 5.93 -19.20
C CYS A 158 5.84 5.03 -20.34
N ALA A 159 4.84 4.16 -20.11
CA ALA A 159 4.34 3.23 -21.12
C ALA A 159 3.75 3.93 -22.36
N LYS A 160 3.12 5.10 -22.19
CA LYS A 160 2.61 5.92 -23.31
C LYS A 160 3.71 6.58 -24.13
N ASP A 161 4.87 6.83 -23.52
CA ASP A 161 5.95 7.57 -24.15
C ASP A 161 6.62 6.74 -25.27
N PRO A 162 6.93 7.36 -26.44
CA PRO A 162 7.64 6.68 -27.52
C PRO A 162 9.03 6.14 -27.10
N ARG A 163 9.68 6.75 -26.10
CA ARG A 163 10.96 6.26 -25.55
C ARG A 163 10.82 4.90 -24.85
N PHE A 164 9.62 4.46 -24.48
CA PHE A 164 9.39 3.11 -23.96
C PHE A 164 9.40 2.12 -25.14
N ASN A 165 10.59 1.75 -25.56
CA ASN A 165 10.83 0.80 -26.64
C ASN A 165 12.12 0.02 -26.38
N ALA A 166 12.29 -1.07 -27.12
CA ALA A 166 13.39 -1.99 -26.90
C ALA A 166 14.77 -1.38 -27.17
N ASP A 167 14.91 -0.43 -28.09
CA ASP A 167 16.21 0.19 -28.40
C ASP A 167 16.70 1.06 -27.24
N VAL A 168 15.81 1.91 -26.71
CA VAL A 168 16.12 2.83 -25.62
C VAL A 168 16.33 2.06 -24.32
N LEU A 169 15.40 1.16 -23.97
CA LEU A 169 15.48 0.43 -22.70
C LEU A 169 16.67 -0.53 -22.68
N MET A 170 16.93 -1.29 -23.77
CA MET A 170 18.10 -2.17 -23.81
C MET A 170 19.42 -1.40 -23.74
N ARG A 171 19.49 -0.20 -24.33
CA ARG A 171 20.67 0.65 -24.20
C ARG A 171 20.96 0.98 -22.73
N GLU A 172 19.95 1.39 -21.97
CA GLU A 172 20.14 1.70 -20.54
C GLU A 172 20.39 0.46 -19.68
N ILE A 173 19.75 -0.67 -19.99
CA ILE A 173 19.96 -1.94 -19.28
C ILE A 173 21.41 -2.41 -19.47
N ASN A 174 21.94 -2.35 -20.70
CA ASN A 174 23.31 -2.74 -21.01
C ASN A 174 24.38 -1.85 -20.36
N LEU A 175 24.01 -0.68 -19.81
CA LEU A 175 24.93 0.17 -19.05
C LEU A 175 25.09 -0.27 -17.58
N VAL A 176 24.18 -1.12 -17.08
CA VAL A 176 24.10 -1.46 -15.64
C VAL A 176 24.19 -2.95 -15.37
N THR A 177 24.06 -3.78 -16.40
CA THR A 177 24.17 -5.23 -16.31
C THR A 177 24.57 -5.84 -17.65
N GLU A 178 25.12 -7.06 -17.60
CA GLU A 178 25.40 -7.88 -18.78
C GLU A 178 24.43 -9.06 -18.82
N LEU A 179 23.39 -8.96 -19.66
CA LEU A 179 22.46 -10.07 -19.87
C LEU A 179 23.09 -11.14 -20.76
N ASP A 180 22.79 -12.41 -20.49
CA ASP A 180 23.11 -13.49 -21.40
C ASP A 180 22.48 -13.21 -22.79
N TRP A 181 23.12 -13.68 -23.86
CA TRP A 181 22.74 -13.34 -25.23
C TRP A 181 21.27 -13.68 -25.55
N ASP A 182 20.76 -14.78 -25.00
CA ASP A 182 19.39 -15.24 -25.13
C ASP A 182 18.43 -14.38 -24.30
N ASP A 183 18.81 -14.02 -23.07
CA ASP A 183 18.03 -13.09 -22.25
C ASP A 183 17.97 -11.69 -22.87
N ALA A 184 19.05 -11.20 -23.48
CA ALA A 184 19.04 -9.94 -24.21
C ALA A 184 18.04 -9.97 -25.39
N LEU A 185 17.97 -11.09 -26.13
CA LEU A 185 16.97 -11.28 -27.19
C LEU A 185 15.54 -11.37 -26.61
N ILE A 186 15.34 -12.12 -25.53
CA ILE A 186 14.04 -12.24 -24.86
C ILE A 186 13.58 -10.88 -24.34
N TYR A 187 14.47 -10.09 -23.74
CA TYR A 187 14.15 -8.74 -23.27
C TYR A 187 13.74 -7.83 -24.41
N ARG A 188 14.56 -7.80 -25.47
CA ARG A 188 14.36 -6.93 -26.63
C ARG A 188 13.07 -7.23 -27.38
N TYR A 189 12.80 -8.51 -27.66
CA TYR A 189 11.73 -8.91 -28.58
C TYR A 189 10.45 -9.36 -27.88
N LEU A 190 10.49 -9.73 -26.59
CA LEU A 190 9.33 -10.21 -25.85
C LEU A 190 9.03 -9.37 -24.61
N ILE A 191 9.94 -9.31 -23.63
CA ILE A 191 9.62 -8.74 -22.31
C ILE A 191 9.30 -7.24 -22.40
N ILE A 192 10.11 -6.44 -23.10
CA ILE A 192 9.86 -4.99 -23.21
C ILE A 192 8.53 -4.70 -23.94
N PRO A 193 8.26 -5.28 -25.13
CA PRO A 193 6.97 -5.10 -25.80
C PRO A 193 5.76 -5.56 -24.99
N ILE A 194 5.86 -6.72 -24.32
CA ILE A 194 4.77 -7.25 -23.48
C ILE A 194 4.53 -6.33 -22.29
N THR A 195 5.59 -5.90 -21.61
CA THR A 195 5.47 -4.97 -20.46
C THR A 195 4.77 -3.68 -20.86
N LYS A 196 5.18 -3.09 -22.00
CA LYS A 196 4.51 -1.89 -22.55
C LYS A 196 3.03 -2.15 -22.78
N LYS A 197 2.71 -3.25 -23.48
CA LYS A 197 1.33 -3.62 -23.81
C LYS A 197 0.49 -3.80 -22.53
N THR A 198 0.97 -4.55 -21.55
CA THR A 198 0.26 -4.82 -20.30
C THR A 198 0.03 -3.54 -19.48
N LEU A 199 1.01 -2.62 -19.43
CA LEU A 199 0.82 -1.33 -18.77
C LEU A 199 -0.26 -0.48 -19.47
N LEU A 200 -0.28 -0.47 -20.80
CA LEU A 200 -1.30 0.26 -21.57
C LEU A 200 -2.69 -0.37 -21.46
N GLU A 201 -2.79 -1.70 -21.39
CA GLU A 201 -4.08 -2.39 -21.17
C GLU A 201 -4.73 -2.01 -19.83
N ARG A 202 -3.92 -1.63 -18.84
CA ARG A 202 -4.39 -1.16 -17.52
C ARG A 202 -4.72 0.33 -17.49
N GLU A 203 -4.45 1.10 -18.54
CA GLU A 203 -4.68 2.56 -18.56
C GLU A 203 -6.11 2.93 -18.14
N ASN A 204 -7.11 2.21 -18.65
CA ASN A 204 -8.52 2.47 -18.33
C ASN A 204 -8.82 2.31 -16.83
N GLN A 205 -8.15 1.37 -16.14
CA GLN A 205 -8.30 1.18 -14.69
C GLN A 205 -7.68 2.33 -13.89
N PHE A 206 -6.72 3.06 -14.48
CA PHE A 206 -6.07 4.22 -13.89
C PHE A 206 -6.66 5.56 -14.38
N ALA A 207 -7.68 5.56 -15.24
CA ALA A 207 -8.24 6.78 -15.83
C ALA A 207 -8.69 7.81 -14.79
N TRP A 208 -9.15 7.36 -13.62
CA TRP A 208 -9.52 8.21 -12.49
C TRP A 208 -8.37 9.05 -11.92
N LEU A 209 -7.13 8.57 -12.00
CA LEU A 209 -5.95 9.36 -11.62
C LEU A 209 -5.77 10.57 -12.52
N TYR A 210 -6.39 10.61 -13.70
CA TYR A 210 -6.31 11.71 -14.65
C TYR A 210 -7.62 12.51 -14.72
N HIS A 211 -8.59 12.20 -13.85
CA HIS A 211 -9.89 12.85 -13.88
C HIS A 211 -9.77 14.31 -13.38
N PRO A 212 -10.15 15.32 -14.19
CA PRO A 212 -9.89 16.72 -13.86
C PRO A 212 -10.69 17.23 -12.65
N ALA A 213 -11.76 16.53 -12.26
CA ALA A 213 -12.54 16.88 -11.06
C ALA A 213 -11.98 16.26 -9.78
N PHE A 214 -10.96 15.38 -9.87
CA PHE A 214 -10.36 14.71 -8.72
C PHE A 214 -9.01 15.36 -8.41
N PRO A 215 -8.89 16.03 -7.25
CA PRO A 215 -7.61 16.52 -6.76
C PRO A 215 -6.58 15.41 -6.62
N ASP A 216 -5.31 15.78 -6.65
CA ASP A 216 -4.24 14.85 -6.25
C ASP A 216 -4.44 14.40 -4.81
N TRP A 217 -4.21 13.11 -4.55
CA TRP A 217 -4.28 12.59 -3.18
C TRP A 217 -3.19 13.23 -2.33
N GLY A 218 -2.01 13.42 -2.92
CA GLY A 218 -0.79 13.83 -2.22
C GLY A 218 -0.18 12.68 -1.42
N ARG A 219 0.89 13.00 -0.69
CA ARG A 219 1.68 12.03 0.07
C ARG A 219 0.90 11.43 1.25
N GLY A 220 1.05 10.12 1.43
CA GLY A 220 0.51 9.36 2.56
C GLY A 220 -0.95 8.96 2.44
N ARG A 221 -1.51 9.01 1.23
CA ARG A 221 -2.92 8.75 0.98
C ARG A 221 -3.14 7.81 -0.19
N ASP A 222 -4.26 7.11 -0.12
CA ASP A 222 -4.80 6.30 -1.20
C ASP A 222 -6.33 6.44 -1.27
N ASP A 223 -6.95 6.04 -2.37
CA ASP A 223 -8.40 5.85 -2.43
C ASP A 223 -8.70 4.35 -2.53
N SER A 224 -8.50 3.67 -1.41
CA SER A 224 -8.57 2.20 -1.28
C SER A 224 -9.85 1.59 -1.85
N MET A 225 -11.01 2.23 -1.67
CA MET A 225 -12.28 1.69 -2.15
C MET A 225 -12.52 1.96 -3.63
N ASN A 226 -12.11 3.11 -4.17
CA ASN A 226 -12.17 3.33 -5.61
C ASN A 226 -11.20 2.40 -6.36
N LEU A 227 -10.04 2.08 -5.77
CA LEU A 227 -9.16 1.02 -6.27
C LEU A 227 -9.91 -0.31 -6.39
N THR A 228 -10.55 -0.79 -5.31
CA THR A 228 -11.37 -2.02 -5.37
C THR A 228 -12.48 -1.91 -6.41
N LYS A 229 -13.18 -0.78 -6.45
CA LYS A 229 -14.31 -0.52 -7.36
C LYS A 229 -13.91 -0.61 -8.85
N TYR A 230 -12.74 -0.08 -9.22
CA TYR A 230 -12.31 -0.03 -10.62
C TYR A 230 -11.43 -1.21 -11.03
N PHE A 231 -10.66 -1.80 -10.10
CA PHE A 231 -9.76 -2.92 -10.41
C PHE A 231 -10.43 -4.28 -10.23
N MET A 232 -11.17 -4.49 -9.14
CA MET A 232 -11.72 -5.79 -8.78
C MET A 232 -13.10 -6.02 -9.42
N ILE A 233 -14.04 -5.08 -9.25
CA ILE A 233 -15.40 -5.22 -9.78
C ILE A 233 -15.58 -4.58 -11.17
N GLN A 234 -14.58 -3.82 -11.64
CA GLN A 234 -14.55 -3.20 -12.97
C GLN A 234 -15.76 -2.31 -13.28
N TRP A 235 -16.24 -1.56 -12.29
CA TRP A 235 -17.33 -0.63 -12.48
C TRP A 235 -16.95 0.52 -13.42
N PRO A 236 -17.94 1.10 -14.13
CA PRO A 236 -17.72 2.36 -14.83
C PRO A 236 -17.32 3.45 -13.84
N MET A 237 -16.54 4.41 -14.32
CA MET A 237 -16.16 5.58 -13.54
C MET A 237 -17.41 6.33 -13.06
N ASP A 238 -17.43 6.71 -11.79
CA ASP A 238 -18.41 7.62 -11.22
C ASP A 238 -17.74 8.86 -10.62
N GLU A 239 -18.53 9.76 -10.05
CA GLU A 239 -18.06 11.02 -9.46
C GLU A 239 -17.70 10.91 -7.98
N THR A 240 -17.67 9.71 -7.38
CA THR A 240 -17.34 9.54 -5.97
C THR A 240 -15.83 9.54 -5.78
N PHE A 241 -15.36 10.30 -4.79
CA PHE A 241 -13.93 10.52 -4.54
C PHE A 241 -13.72 10.77 -3.06
N GLY A 242 -12.87 9.97 -2.42
CA GLY A 242 -12.70 10.02 -0.97
C GLY A 242 -11.39 9.38 -0.51
N PRO A 243 -10.23 9.93 -0.93
CA PRO A 243 -8.94 9.42 -0.49
C PRO A 243 -8.83 9.45 1.04
N THR A 244 -8.23 8.41 1.59
CA THR A 244 -7.97 8.24 3.02
C THR A 244 -6.50 8.36 3.32
N ASP A 245 -6.19 8.66 4.57
CA ASP A 245 -4.83 8.45 5.10
C ASP A 245 -4.52 6.95 5.11
N MET A 246 -3.26 6.55 4.92
CA MET A 246 -2.89 5.15 5.06
C MET A 246 -2.97 4.75 6.55
N PRO A 247 -3.74 3.72 6.95
CA PRO A 247 -3.88 3.40 8.37
C PRO A 247 -2.66 2.62 8.90
N SER A 248 -2.47 2.65 10.21
CA SER A 248 -1.61 1.65 10.86
C SER A 248 -2.32 0.28 10.91
N VAL A 249 -1.54 -0.79 10.83
CA VAL A 249 -2.02 -2.19 10.82
C VAL A 249 -1.40 -3.03 11.94
N TRP A 250 -0.79 -2.39 12.94
CA TRP A 250 -0.47 -3.04 14.22
C TRP A 250 -1.72 -3.27 15.07
N ASN A 251 -1.58 -4.04 16.15
CA ASN A 251 -2.61 -4.25 17.17
C ASN A 251 -3.92 -4.85 16.63
N LEU A 252 -3.91 -5.57 15.51
CA LEU A 252 -5.16 -6.15 14.97
C LEU A 252 -5.84 -7.11 15.94
N GLY A 253 -5.08 -7.68 16.89
CA GLY A 253 -5.62 -8.51 17.96
C GLY A 253 -6.64 -7.83 18.88
N LYS A 254 -6.71 -6.48 18.89
CA LYS A 254 -7.72 -5.71 19.66
C LYS A 254 -9.09 -5.66 18.97
N TYR A 255 -9.15 -5.85 17.66
CA TYR A 255 -10.39 -5.85 16.92
C TYR A 255 -11.05 -7.23 17.02
N LYS A 256 -12.30 -7.24 17.49
CA LYS A 256 -13.05 -8.42 17.93
C LYS A 256 -14.45 -8.33 17.33
N PRO A 257 -14.72 -8.98 16.19
CA PRO A 257 -16.01 -8.87 15.50
C PRO A 257 -17.21 -9.22 16.41
N GLU A 258 -17.02 -10.13 17.36
CA GLU A 258 -18.02 -10.52 18.34
C GLU A 258 -18.43 -9.40 19.31
N GLN A 259 -17.62 -8.34 19.42
CA GLN A 259 -17.92 -7.13 20.21
C GLN A 259 -18.53 -6.02 19.33
N GLY A 260 -18.87 -6.32 18.08
CA GLY A 260 -19.36 -5.35 17.11
C GLY A 260 -18.25 -4.48 16.49
N HIS A 261 -16.98 -4.81 16.72
CA HIS A 261 -15.87 -4.11 16.09
C HIS A 261 -15.91 -4.32 14.57
N ARG A 262 -15.53 -3.28 13.82
CA ARG A 262 -15.41 -3.31 12.37
C ARG A 262 -13.97 -2.97 11.96
N MET A 263 -13.68 -3.09 10.67
CA MET A 263 -12.39 -2.75 10.07
C MET A 263 -12.57 -1.82 8.86
N ASN A 264 -11.47 -1.24 8.39
CA ASN A 264 -11.40 -0.09 7.47
C ASN A 264 -12.06 1.17 8.06
N PHE A 265 -11.65 2.36 7.61
CA PHE A 265 -12.10 3.61 8.27
C PHE A 265 -13.62 3.72 8.42
N ALA A 266 -14.38 3.31 7.41
CA ALA A 266 -15.83 3.43 7.38
C ALA A 266 -16.58 2.19 7.93
N GLY A 267 -15.85 1.20 8.44
CA GLY A 267 -16.44 -0.05 8.93
C GLY A 267 -16.97 -0.97 7.84
N ASP A 268 -16.44 -0.87 6.62
CA ASP A 268 -16.87 -1.63 5.44
C ASP A 268 -16.41 -3.10 5.45
N SER A 269 -15.59 -3.50 6.41
CA SER A 269 -15.16 -4.89 6.61
C SER A 269 -15.51 -5.42 8.00
N HIS A 270 -15.86 -6.70 8.07
CA HIS A 270 -16.24 -7.37 9.32
C HIS A 270 -15.04 -7.72 10.22
N ASN A 271 -13.91 -8.12 9.63
CA ASN A 271 -12.78 -8.61 10.39
C ASN A 271 -11.44 -8.40 9.65
N ALA A 272 -10.32 -8.56 10.36
CA ALA A 272 -8.98 -8.36 9.82
C ALA A 272 -8.60 -9.37 8.73
N TYR A 273 -9.07 -10.61 8.82
CA TYR A 273 -8.78 -11.66 7.84
C TYR A 273 -9.34 -11.28 6.45
N SER A 274 -10.59 -10.82 6.41
CA SER A 274 -11.22 -10.34 5.19
C SER A 274 -10.51 -9.12 4.60
N VAL A 275 -10.12 -8.14 5.43
CA VAL A 275 -9.34 -6.98 4.97
C VAL A 275 -8.05 -7.40 4.30
N ILE A 276 -7.28 -8.32 4.91
CA ILE A 276 -6.02 -8.78 4.34
C ILE A 276 -6.24 -9.46 3.00
N ILE A 277 -7.29 -10.29 2.86
CA ILE A 277 -7.65 -10.93 1.58
C ILE A 277 -7.99 -9.87 0.53
N ASP A 278 -8.90 -8.95 0.84
CA ASP A 278 -9.39 -7.97 -0.12
C ASP A 278 -8.30 -7.00 -0.57
N SER A 279 -7.47 -6.53 0.38
CA SER A 279 -6.31 -5.70 0.06
C SER A 279 -5.27 -6.45 -0.77
N ALA A 280 -4.99 -7.72 -0.47
CA ALA A 280 -4.05 -8.51 -1.25
C ALA A 280 -4.56 -8.75 -2.67
N LEU A 281 -5.82 -9.16 -2.85
CA LEU A 281 -6.43 -9.33 -4.16
C LEU A 281 -6.45 -8.03 -4.98
N GLY A 282 -6.73 -6.90 -4.33
CA GLY A 282 -6.63 -5.58 -4.95
C GLY A 282 -5.24 -5.24 -5.47
N LEU A 283 -4.18 -5.59 -4.72
CA LEU A 283 -2.78 -5.41 -5.13
C LEU A 283 -2.34 -6.40 -6.24
N LEU A 284 -2.83 -7.64 -6.21
CA LEU A 284 -2.55 -8.63 -7.27
C LEU A 284 -3.15 -8.19 -8.61
N GLY A 285 -4.36 -7.61 -8.58
CA GLY A 285 -5.13 -7.23 -9.78
C GLY A 285 -5.57 -8.44 -10.63
N ALA A 286 -5.48 -9.66 -10.07
CA ALA A 286 -5.86 -10.91 -10.70
C ALA A 286 -6.14 -11.99 -9.64
N PRO A 287 -6.88 -13.07 -9.98
CA PRO A 287 -7.06 -14.22 -9.10
C PRO A 287 -5.71 -14.87 -8.74
N PRO A 288 -5.53 -15.36 -7.50
CA PRO A 288 -4.32 -16.10 -7.14
C PRO A 288 -4.14 -17.35 -8.01
N LYS A 289 -2.90 -17.63 -8.43
CA LYS A 289 -2.58 -18.88 -9.15
C LYS A 289 -2.81 -20.14 -8.32
N ASN A 290 -2.71 -20.01 -6.99
CA ASN A 290 -2.91 -21.09 -6.03
C ASN A 290 -3.55 -20.52 -4.76
N ASN A 291 -4.85 -20.80 -4.57
CA ASN A 291 -5.59 -20.32 -3.41
C ASN A 291 -5.01 -20.84 -2.09
N ARG A 292 -4.48 -22.06 -2.03
CA ARG A 292 -3.91 -22.59 -0.79
C ARG A 292 -2.69 -21.80 -0.35
N ALA A 293 -1.75 -21.57 -1.26
CA ALA A 293 -0.54 -20.79 -0.98
C ALA A 293 -0.88 -19.33 -0.64
N PHE A 294 -1.88 -18.76 -1.31
CA PHE A 294 -2.39 -17.42 -1.00
C PHE A 294 -2.95 -17.35 0.42
N LEU A 295 -3.81 -18.28 0.81
CA LEU A 295 -4.42 -18.31 2.15
C LEU A 295 -3.38 -18.60 3.24
N ASP A 296 -2.38 -19.47 2.99
CA ASP A 296 -1.27 -19.68 3.94
C ASP A 296 -0.48 -18.36 4.18
N GLN A 297 -0.33 -17.51 3.16
CA GLN A 297 0.28 -16.18 3.29
C GLN A 297 -0.63 -15.20 4.05
N VAL A 298 -1.94 -15.24 3.83
CA VAL A 298 -2.93 -14.44 4.58
C VAL A 298 -2.92 -14.83 6.06
N ASP A 299 -2.89 -16.13 6.37
CA ASP A 299 -2.82 -16.63 7.75
C ASP A 299 -1.57 -16.15 8.46
N TRP A 300 -0.41 -16.23 7.79
CA TRP A 300 0.84 -15.70 8.32
C TRP A 300 0.75 -14.19 8.59
N MET A 301 0.21 -13.42 7.64
CA MET A 301 0.05 -11.97 7.77
C MET A 301 -0.87 -11.63 8.95
N LEU A 302 -2.02 -12.30 9.07
CA LEU A 302 -2.95 -12.09 10.18
C LEU A 302 -2.29 -12.37 11.53
N GLN A 303 -1.54 -13.47 11.64
CA GLN A 303 -0.80 -13.79 12.87
C GLN A 303 0.23 -12.72 13.21
N TYR A 304 1.03 -12.30 12.22
CA TYR A 304 2.04 -11.25 12.40
C TYR A 304 1.41 -9.93 12.86
N LEU A 305 0.37 -9.44 12.17
CA LEU A 305 -0.29 -8.16 12.47
C LEU A 305 -1.12 -8.20 13.77
N THR A 306 -1.60 -9.39 14.16
CA THR A 306 -2.25 -9.62 15.47
C THR A 306 -1.24 -9.45 16.62
N ALA A 307 -0.02 -9.92 16.42
CA ALA A 307 1.07 -9.83 17.39
C ALA A 307 1.79 -8.48 17.38
N ALA A 308 1.82 -7.79 16.24
CA ALA A 308 2.47 -6.48 16.08
C ALA A 308 1.93 -5.45 17.08
N ARG A 309 2.82 -4.59 17.57
CA ARG A 309 2.53 -3.52 18.53
C ARG A 309 3.02 -2.18 17.99
N ALA A 310 2.29 -1.12 18.34
CA ALA A 310 2.76 0.24 18.13
C ALA A 310 4.07 0.47 18.91
N PRO A 311 5.03 1.24 18.37
CA PRO A 311 6.21 1.62 19.13
C PRO A 311 5.87 2.65 20.22
N ALA A 312 6.62 2.59 21.32
CA ALA A 312 6.57 3.64 22.33
C ALA A 312 7.05 4.98 21.75
N TYR A 313 6.51 6.07 22.29
CA TYR A 313 6.97 7.42 21.93
C TYR A 313 8.44 7.61 22.30
N PRO A 314 9.31 8.02 21.36
CA PRO A 314 10.75 8.00 21.56
C PRO A 314 11.31 9.28 22.20
N PHE A 315 10.47 10.30 22.41
CA PHE A 315 10.88 11.58 23.01
C PHE A 315 10.51 11.63 24.50
N ALA A 316 10.98 12.66 25.19
CA ALA A 316 10.68 12.87 26.60
C ALA A 316 9.17 13.05 26.83
N ILE A 317 8.68 12.52 27.95
CA ILE A 317 7.31 12.66 28.43
C ILE A 317 7.36 13.27 29.83
N ASP A 318 6.61 14.33 30.05
CA ASP A 318 6.31 14.87 31.37
C ASP A 318 5.24 14.00 32.04
N ALA A 319 5.66 13.23 33.04
CA ALA A 319 4.79 12.25 33.70
C ALA A 319 3.66 12.90 34.52
N GLU A 320 3.90 14.07 35.14
CA GLU A 320 2.87 14.76 35.92
C GLU A 320 1.81 15.36 34.99
N LEU A 321 2.26 15.99 33.91
CA LEU A 321 1.39 16.55 32.89
C LEU A 321 0.60 15.45 32.16
N ALA A 322 1.21 14.31 31.84
CA ALA A 322 0.53 13.15 31.27
C ALA A 322 -0.51 12.55 32.23
N ALA A 323 -0.25 12.53 33.55
CA ALA A 323 -1.23 12.08 34.54
C ALA A 323 -2.45 13.03 34.62
N HIS A 324 -2.23 14.34 34.54
CA HIS A 324 -3.32 15.32 34.40
C HIS A 324 -4.09 15.10 33.09
N GLY A 325 -3.36 14.94 31.98
CA GLY A 325 -3.92 14.65 30.66
C GLY A 325 -4.78 13.40 30.62
N LYS A 326 -4.41 12.36 31.37
CA LYS A 326 -5.23 11.16 31.53
C LYS A 326 -6.60 11.49 32.13
N THR A 327 -6.64 12.35 33.15
CA THR A 327 -7.90 12.78 33.78
C THR A 327 -8.78 13.52 32.76
N VAL A 328 -8.19 14.40 31.96
CA VAL A 328 -8.88 15.10 30.86
C VAL A 328 -9.39 14.12 29.80
N PHE A 329 -8.58 13.12 29.42
CA PHE A 329 -8.94 12.08 28.48
C PHE A 329 -10.11 11.22 28.97
N ASP A 330 -10.07 10.79 30.23
CA ASP A 330 -11.11 9.98 30.84
C ASP A 330 -12.46 10.73 30.85
N ALA A 331 -12.44 12.05 31.07
CA ALA A 331 -13.63 12.90 31.07
C ALA A 331 -14.16 13.22 29.66
N THR A 332 -13.28 13.33 28.65
CA THR A 332 -13.63 13.94 27.35
C THR A 332 -13.62 12.94 26.18
N CYS A 333 -12.73 11.96 26.21
CA CYS A 333 -12.39 11.13 25.04
C CYS A 333 -12.72 9.65 25.25
N ALA A 334 -12.59 9.15 26.48
CA ALA A 334 -12.72 7.73 26.80
C ALA A 334 -14.09 7.14 26.43
N ALA A 335 -15.15 7.95 26.44
CA ALA A 335 -16.50 7.52 26.04
C ALA A 335 -16.56 6.93 24.61
N CYS A 336 -15.66 7.32 23.71
CA CYS A 336 -15.53 6.74 22.37
C CYS A 336 -14.27 5.86 22.22
N HIS A 337 -13.13 6.30 22.79
CA HIS A 337 -11.82 5.71 22.50
C HIS A 337 -11.28 4.75 23.58
N ALA A 338 -11.98 4.61 24.70
CA ALA A 338 -11.67 3.64 25.75
C ALA A 338 -12.96 3.11 26.40
N SER A 339 -13.91 2.66 25.57
CA SER A 339 -15.22 2.17 26.00
C SER A 339 -15.70 1.03 25.09
N ALA A 340 -16.93 0.54 25.33
CA ALA A 340 -17.60 -0.40 24.43
C ALA A 340 -17.85 0.17 23.01
N ARG A 341 -17.70 1.48 22.80
CA ARG A 341 -17.79 2.11 21.47
C ARG A 341 -16.48 2.02 20.69
N THR A 342 -15.35 1.77 21.36
CA THR A 342 -14.04 1.68 20.70
C THR A 342 -14.03 0.50 19.73
N GLY A 343 -13.50 0.69 18.53
CA GLY A 343 -13.52 -0.31 17.45
C GLY A 343 -14.86 -0.40 16.70
N THR A 344 -15.92 0.28 17.15
CA THR A 344 -17.24 0.31 16.49
C THR A 344 -17.44 1.55 15.61
N VAL A 345 -18.42 1.50 14.72
CA VAL A 345 -18.77 2.62 13.83
C VAL A 345 -19.57 3.68 14.58
N VAL A 346 -19.04 4.91 14.62
CA VAL A 346 -19.73 6.10 15.10
C VAL A 346 -20.40 6.80 13.92
N PRO A 347 -21.71 7.16 14.01
CA PRO A 347 -22.40 7.87 12.94
C PRO A 347 -21.69 9.16 12.51
N VAL A 348 -21.65 9.42 11.21
CA VAL A 348 -20.99 10.63 10.68
C VAL A 348 -21.73 11.91 11.09
N GLU A 349 -23.04 11.82 11.35
CA GLU A 349 -23.85 12.91 11.90
C GLU A 349 -23.43 13.28 13.32
N GLU A 350 -22.88 12.33 14.08
CA GLU A 350 -22.38 12.56 15.44
C GLU A 350 -20.97 13.17 15.40
N VAL A 351 -20.05 12.59 14.62
CA VAL A 351 -18.65 13.04 14.58
C VAL A 351 -18.47 14.28 13.70
N GLY A 352 -19.29 14.45 12.66
CA GLY A 352 -19.29 15.62 11.78
C GLY A 352 -18.13 15.69 10.77
N THR A 353 -17.29 14.65 10.65
CA THR A 353 -16.17 14.61 9.69
C THR A 353 -16.66 14.46 8.24
N SER A 354 -15.76 14.67 7.27
CA SER A 354 -16.10 14.53 5.83
C SER A 354 -16.80 13.21 5.51
N ARG A 355 -17.80 13.27 4.62
CA ARG A 355 -18.55 12.10 4.13
C ARG A 355 -17.92 11.43 2.91
N ASP A 356 -16.94 12.08 2.29
CA ASP A 356 -16.39 11.71 0.99
C ASP A 356 -15.98 10.23 0.93
N ARG A 357 -15.22 9.72 1.92
CA ARG A 357 -14.77 8.33 1.96
C ARG A 357 -15.91 7.31 2.12
N LYS A 358 -16.92 7.58 2.94
CA LYS A 358 -18.04 6.61 3.08
C LYS A 358 -18.93 6.59 1.81
N GLU A 359 -18.87 7.62 0.98
CA GLU A 359 -19.69 7.75 -0.24
C GLU A 359 -19.06 7.07 -1.46
N THR A 360 -17.77 6.69 -1.40
CA THR A 360 -17.13 5.90 -2.46
C THR A 360 -17.58 4.44 -2.51
N TRP A 361 -18.24 3.95 -1.46
CA TRP A 361 -18.61 2.55 -1.29
C TRP A 361 -20.07 2.38 -0.88
N ASN A 362 -20.74 1.37 -1.41
CA ASN A 362 -22.16 1.10 -1.15
C ASN A 362 -22.47 -0.40 -1.13
N GLU A 363 -23.69 -0.75 -0.72
CA GLU A 363 -24.18 -2.13 -0.61
C GLU A 363 -24.02 -2.92 -1.93
N LYS A 364 -24.32 -2.30 -3.07
CA LYS A 364 -24.18 -2.96 -4.37
C LYS A 364 -22.71 -3.29 -4.69
N ALA A 365 -21.80 -2.35 -4.42
CA ALA A 365 -20.36 -2.56 -4.60
C ALA A 365 -19.85 -3.67 -3.67
N ALA A 366 -20.32 -3.70 -2.41
CA ALA A 366 -19.99 -4.75 -1.46
C ALA A 366 -20.45 -6.14 -1.95
N TYR A 367 -21.71 -6.26 -2.38
CA TYR A 367 -22.25 -7.51 -2.91
C TYR A 367 -21.47 -8.01 -4.13
N GLU A 368 -21.18 -7.14 -5.08
CA GLU A 368 -20.45 -7.52 -6.29
C GLU A 368 -18.99 -7.89 -5.99
N ALA A 369 -18.32 -7.18 -5.07
CA ALA A 369 -16.98 -7.53 -4.62
C ALA A 369 -16.96 -8.90 -3.90
N ASN A 370 -17.93 -9.14 -3.01
CA ASN A 370 -18.08 -10.44 -2.33
C ASN A 370 -18.32 -11.58 -3.32
N LYS A 371 -19.14 -11.34 -4.36
CA LYS A 371 -19.34 -12.30 -5.44
C LYS A 371 -18.05 -12.58 -6.20
N VAL A 372 -17.26 -11.57 -6.55
CA VAL A 372 -15.96 -11.76 -7.24
C VAL A 372 -15.03 -12.66 -6.43
N VAL A 373 -14.89 -12.42 -5.12
CA VAL A 373 -14.03 -13.24 -4.25
C VAL A 373 -14.57 -14.68 -4.12
N THR A 374 -15.89 -14.83 -4.02
CA THR A 374 -16.54 -16.15 -3.99
C THR A 374 -16.30 -16.93 -5.28
N ASP A 375 -16.43 -16.27 -6.45
CA ASP A 375 -16.20 -16.87 -7.77
C ASP A 375 -14.73 -17.28 -7.97
N MET A 376 -13.78 -16.66 -7.24
CA MET A 376 -12.38 -17.11 -7.16
C MET A 376 -12.18 -18.36 -6.30
N GLY A 377 -13.21 -18.86 -5.61
CA GLY A 377 -13.11 -20.01 -4.70
C GLY A 377 -12.38 -19.69 -3.40
N ILE A 378 -12.51 -18.45 -2.91
CA ILE A 378 -11.92 -17.99 -1.65
C ILE A 378 -13.06 -17.72 -0.65
N GLU A 379 -12.98 -18.35 0.52
CA GLU A 379 -13.94 -18.14 1.61
C GLU A 379 -13.43 -17.10 2.60
N ARG A 380 -14.26 -16.10 2.89
CA ARG A 380 -14.05 -15.09 3.93
C ARG A 380 -15.39 -14.51 4.36
N GLU A 381 -15.40 -13.77 5.48
CA GLU A 381 -16.56 -12.94 5.80
C GLU A 381 -16.64 -11.78 4.79
N GLY A 382 -17.85 -11.51 4.30
CA GLY A 382 -18.13 -10.48 3.31
C GLY A 382 -17.65 -9.08 3.71
N LEU A 383 -17.46 -8.20 2.73
CA LEU A 383 -17.60 -6.75 2.93
C LEU A 383 -19.04 -6.46 3.33
N VAL A 384 -19.25 -5.38 4.07
CA VAL A 384 -20.55 -5.02 4.63
C VAL A 384 -21.55 -4.66 3.52
N GLU A 385 -22.56 -5.50 3.33
CA GLU A 385 -23.67 -5.31 2.40
C GLU A 385 -24.79 -4.47 3.03
N GLU A 386 -24.43 -3.33 3.61
CA GLU A 386 -25.35 -2.37 4.23
C GLU A 386 -24.87 -0.93 3.97
N PRO A 387 -25.75 0.08 4.05
CA PRO A 387 -25.32 1.48 4.01
C PRO A 387 -24.30 1.82 5.11
N LEU A 388 -23.15 2.36 4.70
CA LEU A 388 -22.13 2.83 5.64
C LEU A 388 -22.62 4.08 6.39
N ARG A 389 -22.58 4.02 7.73
CA ARG A 389 -23.18 5.04 8.61
C ARG A 389 -22.20 6.06 9.16
N GLY A 390 -20.89 5.78 9.12
CA GLY A 390 -19.89 6.71 9.62
C GLY A 390 -18.50 6.09 9.68
N TYR A 391 -17.76 6.36 10.75
CA TYR A 391 -16.35 5.99 10.87
C TYR A 391 -16.04 5.32 12.21
N ILE A 392 -15.03 4.45 12.21
CA ILE A 392 -14.62 3.71 13.40
C ILE A 392 -14.00 4.64 14.45
N ALA A 393 -14.46 4.54 15.70
CA ALA A 393 -13.72 5.08 16.85
C ALA A 393 -12.50 4.20 17.13
N ALA A 394 -11.37 4.51 16.51
CA ALA A 394 -10.17 3.66 16.57
C ALA A 394 -9.58 3.54 17.99
N PHE A 395 -8.92 2.41 18.25
CA PHE A 395 -7.97 2.31 19.36
C PHE A 395 -6.81 3.29 19.11
N LEU A 396 -6.36 3.99 20.15
CA LEU A 396 -5.40 5.10 20.04
C LEU A 396 -3.95 4.69 20.30
N ASP A 397 -3.64 3.40 20.38
CA ASP A 397 -2.27 2.94 20.55
C ASP A 397 -1.36 3.43 19.42
N GLY A 398 -0.22 4.04 19.78
CA GLY A 398 0.71 4.64 18.84
C GLY A 398 0.17 5.86 18.13
N ILE A 399 -0.86 6.54 18.66
CA ILE A 399 -1.48 7.69 18.02
C ILE A 399 -0.47 8.79 17.69
N TRP A 400 0.59 8.91 18.47
CA TRP A 400 1.68 9.84 18.19
C TRP A 400 2.24 9.70 16.77
N LEU A 401 2.34 8.48 16.22
CA LEU A 401 2.91 8.22 14.90
C LEU A 401 1.83 8.15 13.79
N ARG A 402 0.59 8.55 14.07
CA ARG A 402 -0.54 8.46 13.13
C ARG A 402 -0.96 9.80 12.55
N ALA A 403 -0.06 10.78 12.59
CA ALA A 403 -0.25 12.04 11.88
C ALA A 403 -0.07 11.85 10.37
N PRO A 404 -0.79 12.61 9.53
CA PRO A 404 -1.89 13.53 9.90
C PRO A 404 -3.16 12.81 10.37
N TYR A 405 -4.01 13.51 11.11
CA TYR A 405 -5.19 12.94 11.79
C TYR A 405 -6.49 13.10 10.99
N LEU A 406 -7.54 12.40 11.47
CA LEU A 406 -8.80 12.07 10.78
C LEU A 406 -8.61 11.00 9.69
N HIS A 407 -9.71 10.40 9.23
CA HIS A 407 -9.67 9.31 8.24
C HIS A 407 -9.01 9.72 6.91
N ASN A 408 -8.95 11.02 6.62
CA ASN A 408 -8.41 11.59 5.39
C ASN A 408 -7.08 12.35 5.60
N GLY A 409 -6.54 12.35 6.83
CA GLY A 409 -5.28 13.01 7.16
C GLY A 409 -5.31 14.52 6.89
N SER A 410 -6.41 15.18 7.23
CA SER A 410 -6.65 16.61 6.95
C SER A 410 -6.28 17.54 8.11
N VAL A 411 -5.80 16.99 9.23
CA VAL A 411 -5.36 17.75 10.41
C VAL A 411 -3.92 17.37 10.76
N PRO A 412 -2.95 18.30 10.70
CA PRO A 412 -1.53 17.93 10.70
C PRO A 412 -0.98 17.42 12.04
N THR A 413 -1.49 17.89 13.17
CA THR A 413 -0.96 17.55 14.51
C THR A 413 -2.07 17.26 15.52
N LEU A 414 -1.79 16.56 16.62
CA LEU A 414 -2.80 16.37 17.69
C LEU A 414 -3.20 17.71 18.29
N ARG A 415 -2.24 18.63 18.43
CA ARG A 415 -2.53 19.97 18.93
C ARG A 415 -3.53 20.70 18.02
N ASP A 416 -3.42 20.54 16.69
CA ASP A 416 -4.39 21.10 15.74
C ASP A 416 -5.76 20.42 15.81
N LEU A 417 -5.82 19.12 16.09
CA LEU A 417 -7.08 18.40 16.24
C LEU A 417 -7.92 18.93 17.41
N LEU A 418 -7.26 19.42 18.46
CA LEU A 418 -7.87 20.07 19.61
C LEU A 418 -8.20 21.54 19.40
N GLU A 419 -8.05 22.08 18.19
CA GLU A 419 -8.59 23.38 17.82
C GLU A 419 -9.96 23.24 17.13
N PRO A 420 -10.88 24.22 17.32
CA PRO A 420 -12.10 24.28 16.53
C PRO A 420 -11.78 24.19 15.04
N ALA A 421 -12.60 23.51 14.24
CA ALA A 421 -12.27 23.27 12.83
C ALA A 421 -11.96 24.56 12.05
N ALA A 422 -12.62 25.67 12.40
CA ALA A 422 -12.39 26.99 11.80
C ALA A 422 -10.97 27.56 12.05
N ASN A 423 -10.26 27.08 13.08
CA ASN A 423 -8.91 27.51 13.45
C ASN A 423 -7.82 26.53 13.01
N ARG A 424 -8.19 25.36 12.44
CA ARG A 424 -7.24 24.37 11.95
C ARG A 424 -6.55 24.87 10.68
N PRO A 425 -5.30 24.44 10.41
CA PRO A 425 -4.62 24.79 9.17
C PRO A 425 -5.45 24.42 7.93
N VAL A 426 -5.64 25.39 7.03
CA VAL A 426 -6.34 25.20 5.75
C VAL A 426 -5.41 24.57 4.70
N THR A 427 -4.12 24.91 4.77
CA THR A 427 -3.09 24.33 3.91
C THR A 427 -1.85 23.98 4.71
N PHE A 428 -1.19 22.88 4.35
CA PHE A 428 0.06 22.43 4.97
C PHE A 428 0.79 21.41 4.08
N TRP A 429 2.09 21.24 4.27
CA TRP A 429 2.89 20.27 3.51
C TRP A 429 2.87 18.89 4.16
N ARG A 430 2.57 17.84 3.39
CA ARG A 430 2.56 16.44 3.81
C ARG A 430 3.78 15.68 3.31
N GLY A 431 4.26 14.71 4.08
CA GLY A 431 5.30 13.76 3.67
C GLY A 431 6.73 14.17 4.01
N TYR A 432 6.92 15.28 4.73
CA TYR A 432 8.20 15.57 5.38
C TYR A 432 8.28 14.79 6.69
N ASN A 433 9.33 13.99 6.87
CA ASN A 433 9.40 13.03 7.97
C ASN A 433 10.11 13.53 9.23
N VAL A 434 10.40 14.82 9.35
CA VAL A 434 10.87 15.38 10.63
C VAL A 434 9.69 15.54 11.57
N TYR A 435 9.83 14.98 12.77
CA TYR A 435 8.77 14.91 13.75
C TYR A 435 8.74 16.17 14.62
N ASP A 436 7.53 16.69 14.90
CA ASP A 436 7.30 17.77 15.87
C ASP A 436 6.78 17.16 17.19
N PRO A 437 7.64 17.01 18.21
CA PRO A 437 7.25 16.43 19.48
C PRO A 437 6.38 17.36 20.34
N ALA A 438 6.38 18.67 20.08
CA ALA A 438 5.58 19.63 20.83
C ALA A 438 4.11 19.60 20.40
N ARG A 439 3.86 19.49 19.09
CA ARG A 439 2.51 19.44 18.52
C ARG A 439 1.99 18.03 18.31
N VAL A 440 2.89 17.04 18.33
CA VAL A 440 2.64 15.60 18.09
C VAL A 440 2.10 15.37 16.69
N GLY A 441 3.03 15.44 15.74
CA GLY A 441 2.83 15.21 14.31
C GLY A 441 4.14 15.41 13.56
N TYR A 442 4.07 15.73 12.27
CA TYR A 442 5.25 16.07 11.47
C TYR A 442 5.37 17.58 11.29
N VAL A 443 6.58 18.06 10.99
CA VAL A 443 6.80 19.44 10.56
C VAL A 443 6.15 19.64 9.19
N THR A 444 5.24 20.59 9.08
CA THR A 444 4.40 20.78 7.87
C THR A 444 4.59 22.13 7.17
N ALA A 445 5.63 22.89 7.54
CA ALA A 445 5.95 24.20 6.98
C ALA A 445 7.47 24.40 6.96
N GLY A 446 7.94 25.32 6.12
CA GLY A 446 9.37 25.58 5.90
C GLY A 446 9.85 25.03 4.55
N GLU A 447 11.04 25.46 4.13
CA GLU A 447 11.60 25.16 2.81
C GLU A 447 11.77 23.66 2.57
N ASP A 448 12.23 22.90 3.57
CA ASP A 448 12.39 21.45 3.44
C ASP A 448 11.06 20.70 3.34
N ALA A 449 10.04 21.16 4.08
CA ALA A 449 8.70 20.57 4.00
C ALA A 449 8.05 20.84 2.64
N GLU A 450 8.27 22.02 2.07
CA GLU A 450 7.85 22.37 0.70
C GLU A 450 8.61 21.59 -0.36
N TYR A 451 9.93 21.45 -0.20
CA TYR A 451 10.78 20.74 -1.15
C TYR A 451 10.47 19.24 -1.22
N GLN A 452 10.26 18.60 -0.06
CA GLN A 452 10.03 17.15 0.01
C GLN A 452 8.55 16.80 -0.08
N GLY A 453 7.67 17.65 0.43
CA GLY A 453 6.27 17.34 0.64
C GLY A 453 5.36 17.59 -0.56
N SER A 454 4.08 17.31 -0.37
CA SER A 454 2.99 17.73 -1.26
C SER A 454 2.04 18.66 -0.52
N LEU A 455 1.63 19.76 -1.14
CA LEU A 455 0.69 20.69 -0.53
C LEU A 455 -0.67 20.03 -0.37
N HIS A 456 -1.16 19.97 0.86
CA HIS A 456 -2.52 19.57 1.16
C HIS A 456 -3.39 20.81 1.34
N ASP A 457 -4.57 20.83 0.70
CA ASP A 457 -5.55 21.91 0.82
C ASP A 457 -6.91 21.32 1.23
N THR A 458 -7.38 21.71 2.41
CA THR A 458 -8.58 21.13 3.02
C THR A 458 -9.88 21.60 2.35
N ARG A 459 -9.81 22.58 1.45
CA ARG A 459 -10.94 23.08 0.66
C ARG A 459 -11.21 22.22 -0.57
N LEU A 460 -10.25 21.38 -0.98
CA LEU A 460 -10.41 20.47 -2.10
C LEU A 460 -11.24 19.25 -1.70
N LYS A 461 -11.94 18.65 -2.66
CA LYS A 461 -12.75 17.45 -2.46
C LYS A 461 -11.92 16.33 -1.84
N GLY A 462 -12.45 15.62 -0.84
CA GLY A 462 -11.69 14.62 -0.07
C GLY A 462 -10.74 15.20 0.98
N GLY A 463 -10.51 16.52 1.01
CA GLY A 463 -9.57 17.20 1.92
C GLY A 463 -10.19 17.79 3.19
N GLY A 464 -11.52 17.74 3.35
CA GLY A 464 -12.21 18.44 4.44
C GLY A 464 -11.72 18.08 5.84
N ASN A 465 -11.42 19.10 6.64
CA ASN A 465 -10.86 19.00 8.01
C ASN A 465 -11.90 19.29 9.12
N GLN A 466 -13.19 19.24 8.78
CA GLN A 466 -14.29 19.47 9.72
C GLN A 466 -14.55 18.30 10.67
N GLY A 467 -15.36 18.55 11.69
CA GLY A 467 -15.82 17.53 12.62
C GLY A 467 -14.77 17.17 13.68
N HIS A 468 -15.12 16.19 14.51
CA HIS A 468 -14.37 15.83 15.70
C HIS A 468 -14.10 17.08 16.57
N GLU A 469 -15.16 17.82 16.90
CA GLU A 469 -15.12 19.06 17.72
C GLU A 469 -15.02 18.77 19.24
N TYR A 470 -14.60 17.55 19.60
CA TYR A 470 -14.43 17.15 20.99
C TYR A 470 -13.11 17.68 21.54
N GLY A 471 -13.14 18.24 22.75
CA GLY A 471 -11.98 18.83 23.40
C GLY A 471 -11.57 20.22 22.87
N THR A 472 -12.25 20.77 21.87
CA THR A 472 -11.85 22.05 21.26
C THR A 472 -12.09 23.27 22.16
N ALA A 473 -13.04 23.16 23.09
CA ALA A 473 -13.35 24.15 24.12
C ALA A 473 -12.56 23.98 25.43
N LEU A 474 -11.66 22.99 25.52
CA LEU A 474 -10.80 22.83 26.69
C LEU A 474 -9.87 24.05 26.84
N PRO A 475 -9.53 24.45 28.08
CA PRO A 475 -8.43 25.39 28.32
C PRO A 475 -7.13 24.90 27.67
N ASP A 476 -6.25 25.83 27.28
CA ASP A 476 -4.98 25.49 26.61
C ASP A 476 -4.08 24.57 27.46
N GLU A 477 -4.10 24.72 28.78
CA GLU A 477 -3.39 23.85 29.72
C GLU A 477 -3.91 22.41 29.69
N ASP A 478 -5.23 22.21 29.60
CA ASP A 478 -5.84 20.88 29.50
C ASP A 478 -5.60 20.26 28.12
N LYS A 479 -5.55 21.06 27.05
CA LYS A 479 -5.15 20.58 25.72
C LYS A 479 -3.70 20.12 25.72
N ALA A 480 -2.79 20.89 26.32
CA ALA A 480 -1.39 20.51 26.44
C ALA A 480 -1.22 19.22 27.26
N ALA A 481 -1.93 19.11 28.39
CA ALA A 481 -1.94 17.91 29.21
C ALA A 481 -2.47 16.69 28.46
N LEU A 482 -3.61 16.84 27.76
CA LEU A 482 -4.19 15.79 26.96
C LEU A 482 -3.22 15.30 25.87
N VAL A 483 -2.56 16.21 25.15
CA VAL A 483 -1.52 15.85 24.16
C VAL A 483 -0.37 15.08 24.83
N GLU A 484 0.07 15.51 26.01
CA GLU A 484 1.12 14.81 26.76
C GLU A 484 0.72 13.38 27.14
N TYR A 485 -0.53 13.17 27.56
CA TYR A 485 -1.07 11.84 27.81
C TYR A 485 -1.14 10.99 26.52
N LEU A 486 -1.56 11.57 25.40
CA LEU A 486 -1.65 10.85 24.13
C LEU A 486 -0.28 10.36 23.61
N LYS A 487 0.84 10.98 24.04
CA LYS A 487 2.20 10.46 23.79
C LYS A 487 2.46 9.13 24.50
N THR A 488 1.73 8.81 25.57
CA THR A 488 1.93 7.58 26.34
C THR A 488 1.20 6.35 25.77
N LEU A 489 0.35 6.55 24.76
CA LEU A 489 -0.55 5.53 24.20
C LEU A 489 0.06 4.72 23.06
#